data_AF-T0LQM6-F1
#
_entry.id   AF-T0LQM6-F1
#
_cell.length_a   1.000
_cell.length_b   1.000
_cell.length_c   1.000
_cell.angle_alpha   90.00
_cell.angle_beta   90.00
_cell.angle_gamma   90.00
#
_symmetry.space_group_name_H-M   'P 1'
#
loop_
_entity.id
_entity.type
_entity.pdbx_description
1 polymer ?
#
loop_
_entity_poly.entity_id
_entity_poly.type
_entity_poly.pdbx_seq_one_letter_code
_entity_poly.pdbx_strand_id
1 'polypeptide(L)'
;MVYTHLVSNVMLFMVPVFHMLAISEMFLFLRQSTSQMDVPARDSFVNTRIPMDSRVSANSSFLAVRNGFQIPGPGIAGVFMELFPQGVFFSAALVKIAYDLAFYLGYRDYRI
;
A
#
# COMPACT_ATOMS: atom_id res chain seq x y z
N MET A 1 6.06 4.29 8.15
CA MET A 1 4.73 4.18 7.52
C MET A 1 4.58 5.21 6.41
N VAL A 2 4.18 6.46 6.68
CA VAL A 2 3.89 7.42 5.60
C VAL A 2 5.10 7.64 4.67
N TYR A 3 6.29 7.89 5.22
CA TYR A 3 7.48 8.20 4.41
C TYR A 3 7.93 7.04 3.51
N THR A 4 8.07 5.85 4.09
CA THR A 4 8.44 4.61 3.41
C THR A 4 7.40 4.20 2.36
N HIS A 5 6.11 4.34 2.66
CA HIS A 5 5.06 4.12 1.67
C HIS A 5 5.05 5.18 0.56
N LEU A 6 5.28 6.46 0.89
CA LEU A 6 5.36 7.52 -0.12
C LEU A 6 6.48 7.25 -1.12
N VAL A 7 7.69 6.93 -0.64
CA VAL A 7 8.84 6.57 -1.50
C VAL A 7 8.50 5.35 -2.35
N SER A 8 7.97 4.29 -1.75
CA SER A 8 7.59 3.07 -2.46
C SER A 8 6.55 3.29 -3.57
N ASN A 9 5.59 4.20 -3.36
CA ASN A 9 4.56 4.52 -4.36
C ASN A 9 5.03 5.50 -5.43
N VAL A 10 5.98 6.39 -5.11
CA VAL A 10 6.71 7.16 -6.14
C VAL A 10 7.47 6.22 -7.07
N MET A 11 8.15 5.20 -6.52
CA MET A 11 8.82 4.19 -7.36
C MET A 11 7.82 3.42 -8.23
N LEU A 12 6.64 3.06 -7.72
CA LEU A 12 5.58 2.44 -8.53
C LEU A 12 5.11 3.33 -9.67
N PHE A 13 4.93 4.62 -9.40
CA PHE A 13 4.50 5.59 -10.41
C PHE A 13 5.51 5.67 -11.56
N MET A 14 6.82 5.55 -11.26
CA MET A 14 7.87 5.63 -12.27
C MET A 14 7.98 4.39 -13.18
N VAL A 15 7.41 3.24 -12.78
CA VAL A 15 7.52 1.97 -13.53
C VAL A 15 7.12 2.09 -15.01
N PRO A 16 5.92 2.61 -15.36
CA PRO A 16 5.50 2.77 -16.75
C PRO A 16 6.01 4.05 -17.44
N VAL A 17 6.73 4.94 -16.74
CA VAL A 17 7.17 6.24 -17.30
C VAL A 17 8.31 6.03 -18.28
N PHE A 18 9.20 5.09 -17.98
CA PHE A 18 10.35 4.76 -18.82
C PHE A 18 10.02 3.57 -19.71
N HIS A 19 10.22 3.71 -21.02
CA HIS A 19 9.97 2.66 -22.02
C HIS A 19 11.19 1.75 -22.20
N MET A 20 11.88 1.43 -21.11
CA MET A 20 13.05 0.56 -21.10
C MET A 20 12.92 -0.44 -19.95
N LEU A 21 12.94 -1.73 -20.29
CA LEU A 21 12.71 -2.84 -19.35
C LEU A 21 13.59 -2.74 -18.10
N ALA A 22 14.90 -2.56 -18.28
CA ALA A 22 15.86 -2.52 -17.19
C ALA A 22 15.57 -1.39 -16.16
N ILE A 23 15.06 -0.25 -16.63
CA ILE A 23 14.71 0.88 -15.75
C ILE A 23 13.42 0.57 -14.99
N SER A 24 12.40 0.03 -15.66
CA SER A 24 11.14 -0.38 -15.03
C SER A 24 11.35 -1.45 -13.96
N GLU A 25 12.21 -2.45 -14.23
CA GLU A 25 12.58 -3.48 -13.26
C GLU A 25 13.31 -2.90 -12.05
N MET A 26 14.27 -1.98 -12.27
CA MET A 26 14.95 -1.29 -11.18
C MET A 26 13.95 -0.58 -10.25
N PHE A 27 12.97 0.15 -10.81
CA PHE A 27 11.93 0.80 -10.00
C PHE A 27 11.04 -0.19 -9.25
N LEU A 28 10.70 -1.34 -9.87
CA LEU A 28 9.96 -2.41 -9.20
C LEU A 28 10.75 -3.02 -8.04
N PHE A 29 12.04 -3.25 -8.20
CA PHE A 29 12.89 -3.75 -7.11
C PHE A 29 13.00 -2.75 -5.96
N LEU A 30 13.26 -1.48 -6.27
CA LEU A 30 13.32 -0.41 -5.27
C LEU A 30 12.00 -0.26 -4.50
N ARG A 31 10.87 -0.35 -5.21
CA ARG A 31 9.54 -0.41 -4.59
C ARG A 31 9.47 -1.59 -3.63
N GLN A 32 9.88 -2.79 -4.04
CA GLN A 32 9.71 -4.00 -3.24
C GLN A 32 10.61 -4.02 -2.00
N SER A 33 11.80 -3.43 -2.07
CA SER A 33 12.67 -3.28 -0.90
C SER A 33 12.04 -2.42 0.20
N THR A 34 11.15 -1.50 -0.15
CA THR A 34 10.55 -0.53 0.78
C THR A 34 9.09 -0.82 1.13
N SER A 35 8.36 -1.58 0.31
CA SER A 35 6.90 -1.72 0.40
C SER A 35 6.40 -2.47 1.65
N GLN A 36 7.23 -3.36 2.22
CA GLN A 36 6.83 -4.26 3.33
C GLN A 36 7.42 -3.90 4.69
N MET A 37 8.25 -2.86 4.79
CA MET A 37 8.97 -2.55 6.03
C MET A 37 8.03 -2.27 7.22
N ASP A 38 6.87 -1.66 6.95
CA ASP A 38 5.96 -1.19 8.00
C ASP A 38 4.87 -2.18 8.39
N VAL A 39 4.58 -3.18 7.56
CA VAL A 39 3.47 -4.13 7.81
C VAL A 39 3.68 -4.92 9.10
N PRO A 40 4.81 -5.64 9.31
CA PRO A 40 5.02 -6.40 10.54
C PRO A 40 5.18 -5.49 11.77
N ALA A 41 5.76 -4.30 11.61
CA ALA A 41 5.92 -3.33 12.69
C ALA A 41 4.56 -2.76 13.14
N ARG A 42 3.67 -2.44 12.20
CA ARG A 42 2.30 -2.00 12.50
C ARG A 42 1.51 -3.06 13.21
N ASP A 43 1.52 -4.29 12.68
CA ASP A 43 0.68 -5.36 13.19
C ASP A 43 1.13 -5.79 14.61
N SER A 44 2.44 -5.79 14.88
CA SER A 44 2.95 -6.01 16.25
C SER A 44 2.56 -4.86 17.19
N PHE A 45 2.69 -3.60 16.76
CA PHE A 45 2.28 -2.44 17.56
C PHE A 45 0.78 -2.45 17.89
N VAL A 46 -0.10 -2.70 16.92
CA VAL A 46 -1.56 -2.75 17.14
C VAL A 46 -1.90 -3.85 18.16
N ASN A 47 -1.25 -5.02 18.09
CA ASN A 47 -1.49 -6.10 19.04
C ASN A 47 -1.06 -5.78 20.47
N THR A 48 -0.14 -4.81 20.70
CA THR A 48 0.16 -4.34 22.07
C THR A 48 -1.02 -3.64 22.72
N ARG A 49 -1.92 -3.04 21.93
CA ARG A 49 -3.12 -2.33 22.40
C ARG A 49 -4.34 -3.24 22.56
N ILE A 50 -4.32 -4.45 22.00
CA ILE A 50 -5.43 -5.40 22.05
C ILE A 50 -5.20 -6.40 23.21
N PRO A 51 -6.20 -6.61 24.10
CA PRO A 51 -6.14 -7.63 25.15
C PRO A 51 -5.82 -9.02 24.61
N MET A 52 -5.01 -9.81 25.32
CA MET A 52 -4.51 -11.10 24.81
C MET A 52 -5.64 -12.05 24.38
N ASP A 53 -6.71 -12.11 25.16
CA ASP A 53 -7.84 -13.02 24.92
C ASP A 53 -8.65 -12.66 23.67
N SER A 54 -8.63 -11.39 23.25
CA SER A 54 -9.39 -10.90 22.10
C SER A 54 -8.55 -10.75 20.82
N ARG A 55 -7.23 -10.92 20.88
CA ARG A 55 -6.33 -10.78 19.72
C ARG A 55 -6.70 -11.68 18.55
N VAL A 56 -7.09 -12.93 18.80
CA VAL A 56 -7.46 -13.87 17.73
C VAL A 56 -8.69 -13.38 16.98
N SER A 57 -9.74 -13.00 17.72
CA SER A 57 -10.98 -12.48 17.14
C SER A 57 -10.75 -11.17 16.39
N ALA A 58 -10.03 -10.22 17.00
CA ALA A 58 -9.75 -8.92 16.39
C ALA A 58 -8.92 -9.04 15.10
N ASN A 59 -7.84 -9.83 15.13
CA ASN A 59 -7.01 -10.06 13.94
C ASN A 59 -7.79 -10.79 12.83
N SER A 60 -8.67 -11.72 13.19
CA SER A 60 -9.56 -12.39 12.23
C SER A 60 -10.50 -11.39 11.54
N SER A 61 -11.12 -10.49 12.29
CA SER A 61 -11.96 -9.43 11.72
C SER A 61 -11.16 -8.49 10.81
N PHE A 62 -9.97 -8.06 11.22
CA PHE A 62 -9.10 -7.23 10.36
C PHE A 62 -8.73 -7.93 9.06
N LEU A 63 -8.42 -9.23 9.13
CA LEU A 63 -8.09 -10.02 7.96
C LEU A 63 -9.29 -10.20 7.03
N ALA A 64 -10.48 -10.47 7.58
CA ALA A 64 -11.71 -10.62 6.81
C ALA A 64 -12.04 -9.34 6.03
N VAL A 65 -11.98 -8.18 6.69
CA VAL A 65 -12.19 -6.88 6.04
C VAL A 65 -11.14 -6.65 4.96
N ARG A 66 -9.85 -6.85 5.27
CA ARG A 66 -8.75 -6.65 4.32
C ARG A 66 -8.93 -7.50 3.06
N ASN A 67 -9.19 -8.80 3.24
CA ASN A 67 -9.34 -9.73 2.13
C ASN A 67 -10.61 -9.43 1.32
N GLY A 68 -11.70 -9.05 1.99
CA GLY A 68 -12.94 -8.62 1.32
C GLY A 68 -12.71 -7.46 0.36
N PHE A 69 -11.96 -6.44 0.78
CA PHE A 69 -11.61 -5.31 -0.08
C PHE A 69 -10.60 -5.63 -1.18
N GLN A 70 -9.87 -6.74 -1.10
CA GLN A 70 -8.94 -7.16 -2.16
C GLN A 70 -9.63 -7.88 -3.33
N ILE A 71 -10.82 -8.46 -3.11
CA ILE A 71 -11.59 -9.21 -4.11
C ILE A 71 -11.79 -8.44 -5.43
N PRO A 72 -12.26 -7.18 -5.45
CA PRO A 72 -12.48 -6.47 -6.71
C PRO A 72 -11.19 -6.04 -7.42
N GLY A 73 -10.05 -6.06 -6.71
CA GLY A 73 -8.77 -5.53 -7.20
C GLY A 73 -8.33 -6.11 -8.54
N PRO A 74 -8.23 -7.45 -8.71
CA PRO A 74 -7.85 -8.07 -9.97
C PRO A 74 -8.78 -7.73 -11.14
N GLY A 75 -10.11 -7.65 -10.90
CA GLY A 75 -11.07 -7.30 -11.93
C GLY A 75 -10.90 -5.87 -12.44
N ILE A 76 -10.74 -4.92 -11.52
CA ILE A 76 -10.46 -3.51 -11.86
C ILE A 76 -9.13 -3.40 -12.61
N ALA A 77 -8.08 -4.06 -12.11
CA ALA A 77 -6.78 -4.06 -12.76
C ALA A 77 -6.83 -4.65 -14.18
N GLY A 78 -7.61 -5.71 -14.40
CA GLY A 78 -7.82 -6.31 -15.72
C GLY A 78 -8.42 -5.34 -16.73
N VAL A 79 -9.48 -4.61 -16.35
CA VAL A 79 -10.11 -3.59 -17.22
C VAL A 79 -9.11 -2.48 -17.57
N PHE A 80 -8.32 -2.01 -16.60
CA PHE A 80 -7.27 -1.03 -16.88
C PHE A 80 -6.19 -1.60 -17.80
N MET A 81 -5.79 -2.86 -17.66
CA MET A 81 -4.80 -3.48 -18.55
C MET A 81 -5.28 -3.58 -20.00
N GLU A 82 -6.58 -3.70 -20.24
CA GLU A 82 -7.13 -3.73 -21.61
C GLU A 82 -7.20 -2.34 -22.25
N LEU A 83 -7.59 -1.32 -21.47
CA LEU A 83 -7.83 0.03 -22.00
C LEU A 83 -6.59 0.95 -21.93
N PHE A 84 -5.87 0.91 -20.82
CA PHE A 84 -4.73 1.79 -20.53
C PHE A 84 -3.79 1.13 -19.49
N PRO A 85 -2.87 0.25 -19.91
CA PRO A 85 -2.04 -0.56 -19.01
C PRO A 85 -1.27 0.24 -17.96
N GLN A 86 -0.73 1.39 -18.35
CA GLN A 86 0.02 2.29 -17.46
C GLN A 86 -0.88 2.85 -16.35
N GLY A 87 -2.19 2.95 -16.62
CA GLY A 87 -3.20 3.43 -15.69
C GLY A 87 -3.32 2.60 -14.42
N VAL A 88 -3.00 1.29 -14.46
CA VAL A 88 -2.95 0.45 -13.26
C VAL A 88 -1.92 0.98 -12.27
N PHE A 89 -0.71 1.28 -12.77
CA PHE A 89 0.41 1.74 -11.95
C PHE A 89 0.17 3.16 -11.42
N PHE A 90 -0.29 4.07 -12.29
CA PHE A 90 -0.58 5.45 -11.89
C PHE A 90 -1.71 5.53 -10.87
N SER A 91 -2.83 4.85 -11.10
CA SER A 91 -3.97 4.86 -10.18
C SER A 91 -3.61 4.23 -8.83
N ALA A 92 -2.96 3.07 -8.82
CA ALA A 92 -2.54 2.41 -7.59
C ALA A 92 -1.56 3.27 -6.77
N ALA A 93 -0.58 3.91 -7.43
CA ALA A 93 0.35 4.81 -6.76
C ALA A 93 -0.35 6.04 -6.19
N LEU A 94 -1.15 6.74 -6.99
CA LEU A 94 -1.81 7.98 -6.59
C LEU A 94 -2.82 7.77 -5.46
N VAL A 95 -3.65 6.72 -5.53
CA VAL A 95 -4.63 6.41 -4.47
C VAL A 95 -3.91 6.18 -3.14
N LYS A 96 -2.80 5.42 -3.16
CA LYS A 96 -2.05 5.14 -1.93
C LYS A 96 -1.32 6.37 -1.39
N ILE A 97 -0.70 7.17 -2.27
CA ILE A 97 -0.08 8.45 -1.90
C ILE A 97 -1.12 9.39 -1.26
N ALA A 98 -2.29 9.54 -1.88
CA ALA A 98 -3.36 10.39 -1.36
C ALA A 98 -3.84 9.93 0.02
N TYR A 99 -4.01 8.62 0.21
CA TYR A 99 -4.36 8.04 1.50
C TYR A 99 -3.29 8.34 2.58
N ASP A 100 -2.01 8.11 2.26
CA ASP A 100 -0.93 8.30 3.22
C ASP A 100 -0.76 9.79 3.59
N LEU A 101 -0.94 10.70 2.63
CA LEU A 101 -0.95 12.15 2.88
C LEU A 101 -2.17 12.58 3.70
N ALA A 102 -3.37 12.10 3.38
CA ALA A 102 -4.57 12.38 4.16
C ALA A 102 -4.42 11.89 5.61
N PHE A 103 -3.86 10.70 5.80
CA PHE A 103 -3.55 10.16 7.11
C PHE A 103 -2.51 11.02 7.85
N TYR A 104 -1.41 11.38 7.20
CA TYR A 104 -0.39 12.23 7.80
C TYR A 104 -0.96 13.58 8.22
N LEU A 105 -1.70 14.26 7.35
CA LEU A 105 -2.31 15.55 7.64
C LEU A 105 -3.33 15.47 8.78
N GLY A 106 -4.11 14.37 8.85
CA GLY A 106 -5.08 14.17 9.91
C GLY A 106 -4.48 13.92 11.29
N TYR A 107 -3.28 13.34 11.36
CA TYR A 107 -2.66 12.93 12.63
C TYR A 107 -1.35 13.66 12.97
N ARG A 108 -0.84 14.56 12.12
CA ARG A 108 0.42 15.29 12.39
C ARG A 108 0.39 16.15 13.66
N ASP A 109 -0.80 16.63 14.03
CA ASP A 109 -1.02 17.52 15.18
C ASP A 109 -1.45 16.74 16.43
N TYR A 110 -1.66 15.42 16.30
CA TYR A 110 -1.95 14.53 17.42
C TYR A 110 -0.67 14.29 18.24
N ARG A 111 -0.51 15.03 19.34
CA ARG A 111 0.51 14.76 20.36
C ARG A 111 -0.10 13.84 21.42
N ILE A 112 0.42 12.62 21.53
CA ILE A 112 0.19 11.72 22.67
C ILE A 112 1.25 12.03 23.73
#